data_AF-A0A4S8MVP9-F1
#
_entry.id   AF-A0A4S8MVP9-F1
#
_cell.length_a   1.000
_cell.length_b   1.000
_cell.length_c   1.000
_cell.angle_alpha   90.00
_cell.angle_beta   90.00
_cell.angle_gamma   90.00
#
_symmetry.space_group_name_H-M   'P 1'
#
loop_
_entity.id
_entity.type
_entity.pdbx_description
1 polymer ?
#
loop_
_entity_poly.entity_id
_entity_poly.type
_entity_poly.pdbx_seq_one_letter_code
_entity_poly.pdbx_strand_id
1 'polypeptide(L)'
;MQVMGDSKAQRNLINSIPKIKQYNGQNSIIVLDNFLRGLIRHMVVQGLTGPEKIEDSEGTLVVTNEDSGRTILMAGNLTEAALEWYQTYAEHPPDSFERGMKASAHRRTFLQIFRALFDRFITGAALKEINTLYDEVKYTTLGGVRQLFSDMKMYTQTMPVPPDEYRFKDNLLEKLPQSMRRILLNDGLGPNTATIDEIMQRALAVESGWEAEAYYDATGSQLNVSESETDGGESESEETQEGGESGGAQQPHLLTSWLKTQAR
;
A
#
# COMPACT_ATOMS: atom_id res chain seq x y z
N MET A 1 -1.99 8.51 47.66
CA MET A 1 -2.96 7.63 46.97
C MET A 1 -2.36 7.31 45.60
N GLN A 2 -1.98 6.05 45.39
CA GLN A 2 -1.15 5.60 44.27
C GLN A 2 -2.05 5.24 43.10
N VAL A 3 -1.97 6.00 41.98
CA VAL A 3 -2.72 5.71 40.76
C VAL A 3 -2.02 4.55 40.05
N MET A 4 -2.46 3.33 40.37
CA MET A 4 -1.91 2.07 39.85
C MET A 4 -2.89 1.48 38.81
N GLY A 5 -3.32 2.30 37.85
CA GLY A 5 -4.35 1.95 36.85
C GLY A 5 -3.86 1.79 35.40
N ASP A 6 -2.81 2.49 34.99
CA ASP A 6 -2.45 2.62 33.56
C ASP A 6 -1.48 1.58 33.00
N SER A 7 -0.80 0.81 33.87
CA SER A 7 0.33 -0.03 33.44
C SER A 7 -0.08 -1.22 32.55
N LYS A 8 -1.27 -1.80 32.75
CA LYS A 8 -1.72 -2.96 31.96
C LYS A 8 -2.27 -2.55 30.59
N ALA A 9 -3.00 -1.44 30.53
CA ALA A 9 -3.54 -0.89 29.28
C ALA A 9 -2.40 -0.34 28.39
N GLN A 10 -1.44 0.38 28.96
CA GLN A 10 -0.25 0.83 28.23
C GLN A 10 0.61 -0.34 27.74
N ARG A 11 0.84 -1.39 28.56
CA ARG A 11 1.57 -2.58 28.12
C ARG A 11 0.84 -3.34 27.01
N ASN A 12 -0.48 -3.46 27.09
CA ASN A 12 -1.27 -4.10 26.03
C ASN A 12 -1.26 -3.28 24.73
N LEU A 13 -1.31 -1.95 24.83
CA LEU A 13 -1.17 -1.07 23.67
C LEU A 13 0.22 -1.21 23.04
N ILE A 14 1.29 -1.20 23.84
CA ILE A 14 2.67 -1.37 23.37
C ILE A 14 2.86 -2.76 22.71
N ASN A 15 2.32 -3.82 23.31
CA ASN A 15 2.39 -5.18 22.76
C ASN A 15 1.55 -5.39 21.50
N SER A 16 0.55 -4.54 21.26
CA SER A 16 -0.27 -4.59 20.03
C SER A 16 0.40 -3.93 18.83
N ILE A 17 1.47 -3.16 19.04
CA ILE A 17 2.17 -2.48 17.95
C ILE A 17 3.06 -3.50 17.24
N PRO A 18 2.92 -3.66 15.91
CA PRO A 18 3.81 -4.51 15.14
C PRO A 18 5.28 -4.14 15.38
N LYS A 19 6.13 -5.15 15.56
CA LYS A 19 7.58 -4.95 15.72
C LYS A 19 8.14 -4.21 14.51
N ILE A 20 9.09 -3.31 14.78
CA ILE A 20 9.85 -2.65 13.71
C ILE A 20 10.66 -3.75 13.01
N LYS A 21 10.54 -3.85 11.68
CA LYS A 21 11.40 -4.71 10.88
C LYS A 21 12.80 -4.12 10.89
N GLN A 22 13.84 -4.92 11.06
CA GLN A 22 15.21 -4.41 11.04
C GLN A 22 15.64 -4.04 9.61
N TYR A 23 16.53 -3.05 9.49
CA TYR A 23 17.13 -2.66 8.23
C TYR A 23 18.63 -2.92 8.23
N ASN A 24 19.10 -3.69 7.25
CA ASN A 24 20.49 -4.15 7.19
C ASN A 24 21.36 -3.41 6.16
N GLY A 25 20.81 -2.40 5.46
CA GLY A 25 21.52 -1.69 4.40
C GLY A 25 21.20 -2.21 2.99
N GLN A 26 20.10 -2.96 2.81
CA GLN A 26 19.63 -3.39 1.49
C GLN A 26 19.40 -2.20 0.55
N ASN A 27 19.94 -2.30 -0.67
CA ASN A 27 19.70 -1.39 -1.78
C ASN A 27 18.31 -1.64 -2.40
N SER A 28 17.26 -1.37 -1.62
CA SER A 28 15.86 -1.48 -2.01
C SER A 28 15.05 -0.39 -1.33
N ILE A 29 14.32 0.37 -2.14
CA ILE A 29 13.50 1.48 -1.66
C ILE A 29 12.25 0.98 -0.94
N ILE A 30 11.74 -0.19 -1.33
CA ILE A 30 10.58 -0.82 -0.69
C ILE A 30 10.93 -1.35 0.69
N VAL A 31 12.10 -1.97 0.83
CA VAL A 31 12.57 -2.42 2.15
C VAL A 31 12.77 -1.20 3.05
N LEU A 32 13.39 -0.14 2.54
CA LEU A 32 13.61 1.08 3.31
C LEU A 32 12.29 1.78 3.69
N ASP A 33 11.33 1.90 2.79
CA ASP A 33 10.00 2.49 3.06
C ASP A 33 9.25 1.68 4.13
N ASN A 34 9.26 0.36 4.05
CA ASN A 34 8.65 -0.52 5.05
C ASN A 34 9.30 -0.35 6.43
N PHE A 35 10.62 -0.24 6.48
CA PHE A 35 11.36 0.07 7.71
C PHE A 35 10.91 1.42 8.29
N LEU A 36 10.86 2.47 7.47
CA LEU A 36 10.49 3.83 7.90
C LEU A 36 9.06 3.92 8.40
N ARG A 37 8.10 3.28 7.72
CA ARG A 37 6.70 3.24 8.20
C ARG A 37 6.61 2.58 9.56
N GLY A 38 7.36 1.50 9.79
CA GLY A 38 7.47 0.87 11.10
C GLY A 38 8.06 1.81 12.14
N LEU A 39 9.17 2.45 11.81
CA LEU A 39 9.89 3.37 12.68
C LEU A 39 9.03 4.57 13.09
N ILE A 40 8.39 5.24 12.13
CA ILE A 40 7.53 6.42 12.36
C ILE A 40 6.35 6.07 13.27
N ARG A 41 5.70 4.92 13.08
CA ARG A 41 4.61 4.47 13.96
C ARG A 41 5.06 4.37 15.41
N HIS A 42 6.26 3.82 15.65
CA HIS A 42 6.83 3.71 17.00
C HIS A 42 7.23 5.08 17.56
N MET A 43 7.78 5.98 16.74
CA MET A 43 8.08 7.35 17.17
C MET A 43 6.82 8.07 17.67
N VAL A 44 5.72 7.96 16.93
CA VAL A 44 4.44 8.58 17.30
C VAL A 44 3.91 8.01 18.62
N VAL A 45 3.93 6.69 18.79
CA VAL A 45 3.46 6.05 20.04
C VAL A 45 4.31 6.47 21.24
N GLN A 46 5.63 6.56 21.05
CA GLN A 46 6.55 6.93 22.13
C GLN A 46 6.60 8.44 22.40
N GLY A 47 5.79 9.24 21.70
CA GLY A 47 5.79 10.70 21.85
C GLY A 47 7.08 11.36 21.36
N LEU A 48 7.85 10.71 20.48
CA LEU A 48 9.07 11.24 19.89
C LEU A 48 8.76 12.21 18.73
N THR A 49 7.74 13.05 18.92
CA THR A 49 7.24 14.04 17.97
C THR A 49 7.61 15.43 18.45
N GLY A 50 8.24 16.24 17.60
CA GLY A 50 8.69 17.57 17.98
C GLY A 50 9.80 18.11 17.09
N PRO A 51 10.31 19.32 17.35
CA PRO A 51 11.38 19.92 16.58
C PRO A 51 12.69 19.12 16.71
N GLU A 52 13.55 19.19 15.69
CA GLU A 52 14.87 18.55 15.71
C GLU A 52 15.85 19.24 16.67
N LYS A 53 15.76 20.57 16.76
CA LYS A 53 16.60 21.42 17.60
C LYS A 53 15.78 22.46 18.34
N ILE A 54 16.27 22.84 19.51
CA ILE A 54 15.75 23.97 20.30
C ILE A 54 16.92 24.82 20.76
N GLU A 55 16.65 26.09 21.02
CA GLU A 55 17.58 26.99 21.67
C GLU A 55 17.59 26.69 23.18
N ASP A 56 18.77 26.51 23.76
CA ASP A 56 18.93 26.32 25.20
C ASP A 56 18.96 27.67 25.95
N SER A 57 19.11 27.61 27.28
CA SER A 57 19.19 28.80 28.14
C SER A 57 20.38 29.72 27.84
N GLU A 58 21.36 29.25 27.07
CA GLU A 58 22.57 29.99 26.68
C GLU A 58 22.48 30.52 25.24
N GLY A 59 21.34 30.34 24.56
CA GLY A 59 21.14 30.77 23.19
C GLY A 59 21.70 29.81 22.13
N THR A 60 22.11 28.60 22.52
CA THR A 60 22.73 27.63 21.61
C THR A 60 21.68 26.65 21.07
N LEU A 61 21.65 26.45 19.75
CA LEU A 61 20.81 25.43 19.12
C LEU A 61 21.34 24.02 19.39
N VAL A 62 20.57 23.24 20.14
CA VAL A 62 20.90 21.88 20.54
C VAL A 62 19.85 20.88 20.05
N VAL A 63 20.28 19.66 19.73
CA VAL A 63 19.39 18.56 19.37
C VAL A 63 18.48 18.23 20.55
N THR A 64 17.18 18.08 20.27
CA THR A 64 16.17 17.78 21.30
C THR A 64 16.29 16.36 21.82
N ASN A 65 15.67 16.10 22.99
CA ASN A 65 15.58 14.74 23.52
C ASN A 65 14.71 13.86 22.62
N GLU A 66 13.67 14.45 22.00
CA GLU A 66 12.79 13.78 21.06
C GLU A 66 13.55 13.36 19.80
N ASP A 67 14.39 14.23 19.22
CA ASP A 67 15.22 13.92 18.06
C ASP A 67 16.36 12.94 18.38
N SER A 68 16.94 13.08 19.57
CA SER A 68 17.90 12.09 20.09
C SER A 68 17.23 10.71 20.26
N GLY A 69 16.00 10.67 20.77
CA GLY A 69 15.19 9.45 20.89
C GLY A 69 14.88 8.85 19.52
N ARG A 70 14.51 9.67 18.53
CA ARG A 70 14.31 9.23 17.13
C ARG A 70 15.56 8.56 16.56
N THR A 71 16.72 9.17 16.80
CA THR A 71 18.02 8.65 16.36
C THR A 71 18.37 7.32 17.04
N ILE A 72 18.18 7.23 18.37
CA ILE A 72 18.43 5.99 19.14
C ILE A 72 17.49 4.88 18.67
N LEU A 73 16.20 5.18 18.47
CA LEU A 73 15.22 4.20 17.99
C LEU A 73 15.60 3.67 16.61
N MET A 74 16.05 4.55 15.70
CA MET A 74 16.53 4.11 14.39
C MET A 74 17.73 3.19 14.53
N ALA A 75 18.76 3.62 15.28
CA ALA A 75 19.99 2.86 15.50
C ALA A 75 19.73 1.46 16.08
N GLY A 76 18.85 1.36 17.07
CA GLY A 76 18.46 0.09 17.70
C GLY A 76 17.73 -0.90 16.76
N ASN A 77 17.33 -0.46 15.57
CA ASN A 77 16.69 -1.29 14.55
C ASN A 77 17.52 -1.41 13.26
N LEU A 78 18.76 -0.92 13.26
CA LEU A 78 19.73 -1.22 12.20
C LEU A 78 20.47 -2.52 12.49
N THR A 79 20.84 -3.24 11.45
CA THR A 79 21.65 -4.46 11.53
C THR A 79 22.75 -4.48 10.45
N GLU A 80 23.69 -5.42 10.58
CA GLU A 80 24.74 -5.69 9.59
C GLU A 80 25.43 -4.41 9.08
N ALA A 81 25.52 -4.23 7.76
CA ALA A 81 26.22 -3.13 7.12
C ALA A 81 25.65 -1.76 7.51
N ALA A 82 24.33 -1.64 7.71
CA ALA A 82 23.72 -0.39 8.15
C ALA A 82 24.11 -0.03 9.58
N LEU A 83 24.18 -1.02 10.48
CA LEU A 83 24.62 -0.78 11.87
C LEU A 83 26.12 -0.42 11.92
N GLU A 84 26.96 -1.16 11.19
CA GLU A 84 28.40 -0.88 11.11
C GLU A 84 28.68 0.52 10.56
N TRP A 85 27.95 0.91 9.50
CA TRP A 85 28.00 2.27 8.96
C TRP A 85 27.55 3.30 10.00
N TYR A 86 26.44 3.06 10.70
CA TYR A 86 25.92 3.99 11.70
C TYR A 86 26.92 4.21 12.84
N GLN A 87 27.53 3.15 13.35
CA GLN A 87 28.57 3.24 14.38
C GLN A 87 29.79 4.03 13.91
N THR A 88 30.22 3.80 12.67
CA THR A 88 31.40 4.47 12.09
C THR A 88 31.15 5.93 11.74
N TYR A 89 29.97 6.26 11.22
CA TYR A 89 29.66 7.58 10.68
C TYR A 89 28.84 8.45 11.64
N ALA A 90 27.75 7.91 12.18
CA ALA A 90 26.75 8.68 12.91
C ALA A 90 27.09 8.86 14.39
N GLU A 91 27.65 7.83 15.04
CA GLU A 91 28.05 7.88 16.46
C GLU A 91 29.36 8.65 16.69
N HIS A 92 30.23 8.70 15.68
CA HIS A 92 31.46 9.49 15.75
C HIS A 92 31.12 10.99 15.70
N PRO A 93 31.62 11.81 16.66
CA PRO A 93 31.46 13.26 16.59
C PRO A 93 31.95 13.80 15.24
N PRO A 94 31.26 14.79 14.64
CA PRO A 94 31.76 15.41 13.42
C PRO A 94 33.10 16.11 13.69
N ASP A 95 33.96 16.19 12.68
CA ASP A 95 35.32 16.78 12.79
C ASP A 95 35.31 18.22 13.33
N SER A 96 34.19 18.94 13.19
CA SER A 96 33.95 20.26 13.77
C SER A 96 33.81 20.29 15.30
N PHE A 97 33.79 19.13 15.97
CA PHE A 97 33.61 19.03 17.41
C PHE A 97 34.95 19.13 18.14
N GLU A 98 35.12 20.18 18.94
CA GLU A 98 36.32 20.40 19.76
C GLU A 98 36.07 20.14 21.25
N ARG A 99 37.15 19.88 21.97
CA ARG A 99 37.10 19.67 23.42
C ARG A 99 36.57 20.92 24.12
N GLY A 100 35.48 20.77 24.88
CA GLY A 100 34.82 21.87 25.59
C GLY A 100 33.52 22.32 24.93
N MET A 101 33.23 21.87 23.71
CA MET A 101 31.94 22.12 23.06
C MET A 101 30.83 21.25 23.63
N LYS A 102 29.59 21.76 23.60
CA LYS A 102 28.41 21.04 24.05
C LYS A 102 28.07 19.95 23.05
N ALA A 103 28.20 18.68 23.45
CA ALA A 103 27.96 17.54 22.55
C ALA A 103 26.57 17.58 21.87
N SER A 104 25.52 18.02 22.57
CA SER A 104 24.17 18.14 22.00
C SER A 104 24.03 19.19 20.91
N ALA A 105 24.92 20.19 20.84
CA ALA A 105 24.93 21.18 19.76
C ALA A 105 25.49 20.60 18.45
N HIS A 106 26.40 19.62 18.56
CA HIS A 106 27.11 19.00 17.42
C HIS A 106 26.59 17.60 17.07
N ARG A 107 25.60 17.07 17.79
CA ARG A 107 24.93 15.83 17.41
C ARG A 107 24.24 16.00 16.06
N ARG A 108 24.32 14.95 15.24
CA ARG A 108 23.52 14.86 14.01
C ARG A 108 22.06 14.63 14.38
N THR A 109 21.16 15.29 13.66
CA THR A 109 19.72 15.08 13.83
C THR A 109 19.29 13.77 13.18
N PHE A 110 18.14 13.24 13.59
CA PHE A 110 17.54 12.05 12.98
C PHE A 110 17.46 12.18 11.45
N LEU A 111 17.02 13.33 10.95
CA LEU A 111 16.86 13.56 9.52
C LEU A 111 18.21 13.62 8.78
N GLN A 112 19.24 14.19 9.41
CA GLN A 112 20.60 14.20 8.84
C GLN A 112 21.15 12.78 8.72
N ILE A 113 20.98 11.95 9.76
CA ILE A 113 21.44 10.56 9.73
C ILE A 113 20.63 9.75 8.71
N PHE A 114 19.31 9.94 8.68
CA PHE A 114 18.46 9.26 7.70
C PHE A 114 18.84 9.59 6.26
N ARG A 115 19.11 10.87 5.95
CA ARG A 115 19.61 11.28 4.62
C ARG A 115 20.95 10.61 4.29
N ALA A 116 21.89 10.61 5.22
CA ALA A 116 23.18 9.97 5.00
C ALA A 116 23.07 8.45 4.83
N LEU A 117 22.11 7.80 5.51
CA LEU A 117 21.79 6.39 5.35
C LEU A 117 21.19 6.12 3.97
N PHE A 118 20.25 6.96 3.53
CA PHE A 118 19.67 6.91 2.19
C PHE A 118 20.75 7.04 1.11
N ASP A 119 21.58 8.08 1.17
CA ASP A 119 22.65 8.35 0.21
C ASP A 119 23.68 7.21 0.14
N ARG A 120 23.91 6.52 1.26
CA ARG A 120 24.88 5.42 1.35
C ARG A 120 24.36 4.14 0.71
N PHE A 121 23.11 3.76 0.98
CA PHE A 121 22.58 2.43 0.65
C PHE A 121 21.62 2.41 -0.53
N ILE A 122 20.99 3.54 -0.87
CA ILE A 122 20.03 3.64 -1.97
C ILE A 122 20.71 4.22 -3.21
N THR A 123 21.02 3.34 -4.15
CA THR A 123 21.63 3.70 -5.44
C THR A 123 20.57 3.98 -6.50
N GLY A 124 21.00 4.51 -7.66
CA GLY A 124 20.12 4.70 -8.80
C GLY A 124 19.43 3.43 -9.31
N ALA A 125 19.95 2.23 -9.01
CA ALA A 125 19.28 0.97 -9.32
C ALA A 125 18.05 0.74 -8.44
N ALA A 126 18.15 1.02 -7.14
CA ALA A 126 17.00 0.93 -6.22
C ALA A 126 15.92 1.96 -6.56
N LEU A 127 16.29 3.13 -7.07
CA LEU A 127 15.31 4.12 -7.56
C LEU A 127 14.51 3.61 -8.77
N LYS A 128 15.04 2.64 -9.54
CA LYS A 128 14.33 2.01 -10.66
C LYS A 128 13.48 0.81 -10.24
N GLU A 129 13.72 0.25 -9.05
CA GLU A 129 12.99 -0.91 -8.52
C GLU A 129 11.48 -0.69 -8.53
N ILE A 130 11.01 0.46 -8.06
CA ILE A 130 9.56 0.78 -8.05
C ILE A 130 9.00 0.86 -9.47
N ASN A 131 9.76 1.40 -10.42
CA ASN A 131 9.33 1.47 -11.82
C ASN A 131 9.20 0.05 -12.39
N THR A 132 10.20 -0.80 -12.16
CA THR A 132 10.15 -2.21 -12.56
C THR A 132 8.95 -2.93 -11.97
N LEU A 133 8.68 -2.75 -10.67
CA LEU A 133 7.54 -3.39 -10.03
C LEU A 133 6.19 -2.89 -10.52
N TYR A 134 6.09 -1.59 -10.82
CA TYR A 134 4.91 -1.02 -11.48
C TYR A 134 4.70 -1.60 -12.89
N ASP A 135 5.77 -1.71 -13.67
CA ASP A 135 5.74 -2.30 -15.02
C ASP A 135 5.37 -3.80 -14.96
N GLU A 136 5.76 -4.50 -13.89
CA GLU A 136 5.47 -5.91 -13.66
C GLU A 136 4.07 -6.19 -13.10
N VAL A 137 3.33 -5.18 -12.62
CA VAL A 137 1.93 -5.37 -12.18
C VAL A 137 1.11 -5.95 -13.33
N LYS A 138 0.37 -7.03 -13.04
CA LYS A 138 -0.47 -7.75 -14.00
C LYS A 138 -1.85 -7.98 -13.43
N TYR A 139 -2.84 -7.99 -14.31
CA TYR A 139 -4.15 -8.54 -14.01
C TYR A 139 -4.02 -10.01 -13.59
N THR A 140 -4.77 -10.41 -12.56
CA THR A 140 -4.96 -11.81 -12.19
C THR A 140 -6.46 -12.07 -12.04
N THR A 141 -6.92 -13.26 -12.41
CA THR A 141 -8.34 -13.63 -12.26
C THR A 141 -8.78 -13.65 -10.79
N LEU A 142 -7.86 -13.95 -9.87
CA LEU A 142 -8.14 -13.97 -8.43
C LEU A 142 -8.30 -12.56 -7.83
N GLY A 143 -7.49 -11.59 -8.26
CA GLY A 143 -7.53 -10.22 -7.75
C GLY A 143 -8.45 -9.28 -8.54
N GLY A 144 -8.71 -9.62 -9.81
CA GLY A 144 -9.53 -8.84 -10.72
C GLY A 144 -8.98 -7.44 -11.01
N VAL A 145 -9.84 -6.60 -11.59
CA VAL A 145 -9.55 -5.21 -11.95
C VAL A 145 -9.22 -4.37 -10.71
N ARG A 146 -9.86 -4.65 -9.56
CA ARG A 146 -9.65 -3.89 -8.32
C ARG A 146 -8.24 -4.04 -7.77
N GLN A 147 -7.74 -5.27 -7.71
CA GLN A 147 -6.39 -5.52 -7.22
C GLN A 147 -5.35 -4.90 -8.16
N LEU A 148 -5.52 -5.08 -9.48
CA LEU A 148 -4.66 -4.46 -10.49
C LEU A 148 -4.55 -2.93 -10.27
N PHE A 149 -5.68 -2.24 -10.15
CA PHE A 149 -5.70 -0.80 -9.93
C PHE A 149 -5.04 -0.40 -8.60
N SER A 150 -5.34 -1.13 -7.53
CA SER A 150 -4.78 -0.89 -6.19
C SER A 150 -3.26 -1.04 -6.19
N ASP A 151 -2.74 -2.09 -6.82
CA ASP A 151 -1.30 -2.36 -6.88
C ASP A 151 -0.56 -1.31 -7.71
N MET A 152 -1.12 -0.93 -8.87
CA MET A 152 -0.58 0.17 -9.68
C MET A 152 -0.51 1.46 -8.85
N LYS A 153 -1.60 1.80 -8.16
CA LYS A 153 -1.68 3.03 -7.36
C LYS A 153 -0.68 3.03 -6.21
N MET A 154 -0.53 1.91 -5.51
CA MET A 154 0.45 1.75 -4.44
C MET A 154 1.88 2.11 -4.90
N TYR A 155 2.29 1.61 -6.07
CA TYR A 155 3.62 1.94 -6.60
C TYR A 155 3.73 3.39 -7.04
N THR A 156 2.72 3.97 -7.70
CA THR A 156 2.77 5.39 -8.10
C THR A 156 2.94 6.35 -6.93
N GLN A 157 2.37 6.04 -5.76
CA GLN A 157 2.52 6.86 -4.55
C GLN A 157 3.96 6.86 -3.99
N THR A 158 4.76 5.86 -4.35
CA THR A 158 6.13 5.67 -3.87
C THR A 158 7.16 6.09 -4.92
N MET A 159 6.75 6.27 -6.19
CA MET A 159 7.63 6.69 -7.26
C MET A 159 8.22 8.09 -7.03
N PRO A 160 9.52 8.31 -7.29
CA PRO A 160 10.09 9.66 -7.29
C PRO A 160 9.41 10.59 -8.29
N VAL A 161 9.01 10.04 -9.44
CA VAL A 161 8.27 10.74 -10.49
C VAL A 161 7.13 9.82 -10.95
N PRO A 162 5.90 10.01 -10.45
CA PRO A 162 4.76 9.20 -10.88
C PRO A 162 4.38 9.48 -12.34
N PRO A 163 3.72 8.53 -13.03
CA PRO A 163 3.16 8.79 -14.35
C PRO A 163 2.06 9.85 -14.26
N ASP A 164 1.94 10.67 -15.31
CA ASP A 164 0.78 11.54 -15.48
C ASP A 164 -0.52 10.73 -15.70
N GLU A 165 -1.67 11.40 -15.62
CA GLU A 165 -2.97 10.74 -15.71
C GLU A 165 -3.16 9.98 -17.03
N TYR A 166 -2.67 10.54 -18.14
CA TYR A 166 -2.76 9.88 -19.45
C TYR A 166 -1.97 8.57 -19.43
N ARG A 167 -0.71 8.62 -19.01
CA ARG A 167 0.18 7.44 -18.93
C ARG A 167 -0.34 6.41 -17.95
N PHE A 168 -0.97 6.84 -16.85
CA PHE A 168 -1.59 5.93 -15.92
C PHE A 168 -2.77 5.19 -16.56
N LYS A 169 -3.68 5.90 -17.25
CA LYS A 169 -4.82 5.29 -17.96
C LYS A 169 -4.38 4.35 -19.07
N ASP A 170 -3.35 4.75 -19.83
CA ASP A 170 -2.77 3.93 -20.90
C ASP A 170 -2.20 2.62 -20.36
N ASN A 171 -1.38 2.69 -19.30
CA ASN A 171 -0.85 1.50 -18.63
C ASN A 171 -1.95 0.61 -18.03
N LEU A 172 -3.00 1.22 -17.45
CA LEU A 172 -4.12 0.47 -16.86
C LEU A 172 -4.80 -0.35 -17.95
N LEU A 173 -5.15 0.28 -19.08
CA LEU A 173 -5.76 -0.39 -20.22
C LEU A 173 -4.83 -1.48 -20.78
N GLU A 174 -3.53 -1.19 -20.92
CA GLU A 174 -2.54 -2.16 -21.43
C GLU A 174 -2.49 -3.43 -20.57
N LYS A 175 -2.59 -3.31 -19.24
CA LYS A 175 -2.49 -4.42 -18.29
C LYS A 175 -3.79 -5.23 -18.13
N LEU A 176 -4.91 -4.76 -18.68
CA LEU A 176 -6.16 -5.52 -18.72
C LEU A 176 -6.08 -6.70 -19.70
N PRO A 177 -6.86 -7.77 -19.49
CA PRO A 177 -7.00 -8.84 -20.48
C PRO A 177 -7.43 -8.30 -21.83
N GLN A 178 -6.89 -8.85 -22.92
CA GLN A 178 -7.09 -8.33 -24.27
C GLN A 178 -8.58 -8.23 -24.66
N SER A 179 -9.40 -9.20 -24.26
CA SER A 179 -10.85 -9.22 -24.49
C SER A 179 -11.55 -8.03 -23.81
N MET A 180 -11.25 -7.80 -22.53
CA MET A 180 -11.78 -6.66 -21.77
C MET A 180 -11.30 -5.33 -22.36
N ARG A 181 -9.99 -5.19 -22.64
CA ARG A 181 -9.45 -3.98 -23.27
C ARG A 181 -10.16 -3.66 -24.59
N ARG A 182 -10.44 -4.67 -25.43
CA ARG A 182 -11.17 -4.48 -26.69
C ARG A 182 -12.60 -3.97 -26.46
N ILE A 183 -13.31 -4.50 -25.47
CA ILE A 183 -14.66 -4.06 -25.13
C ILE A 183 -14.63 -2.57 -24.71
N LEU A 184 -13.74 -2.21 -23.78
CA LEU A 184 -13.62 -0.84 -23.31
C LEU A 184 -13.30 0.15 -24.44
N LEU A 185 -12.34 -0.19 -25.31
CA LEU A 185 -11.98 0.67 -26.44
C LEU A 185 -13.11 0.81 -27.47
N ASN A 186 -13.87 -0.26 -27.72
CA ASN A 186 -15.05 -0.21 -28.60
C ASN A 186 -16.17 0.67 -28.01
N ASP A 187 -16.27 0.73 -26.68
CA ASP A 187 -17.18 1.63 -25.96
C ASP A 187 -16.66 3.07 -25.90
N GLY A 188 -15.52 3.36 -26.56
CA GLY A 188 -14.91 4.69 -26.62
C GLY A 188 -14.10 5.07 -25.38
N LEU A 189 -13.80 4.12 -24.48
CA LEU A 189 -13.07 4.36 -23.23
C LEU A 189 -11.56 4.19 -23.41
N GLY A 190 -10.91 5.21 -23.97
CA GLY A 190 -9.47 5.29 -24.14
C GLY A 190 -8.81 6.29 -23.19
N PRO A 191 -7.46 6.36 -23.17
CA PRO A 191 -6.73 7.26 -22.27
C PRO A 191 -7.05 8.75 -22.47
N ASN A 192 -7.41 9.16 -23.69
CA ASN A 192 -7.76 10.54 -24.02
C ASN A 192 -9.24 10.88 -23.80
N THR A 193 -10.10 9.87 -23.78
CA THR A 193 -11.56 10.06 -23.92
C THR A 193 -12.31 9.71 -22.64
N ALA A 194 -11.72 8.92 -21.75
CA ALA A 194 -12.33 8.51 -20.49
C ALA A 194 -11.52 8.94 -19.27
N THR A 195 -12.25 9.11 -18.18
CA THR A 195 -11.72 9.21 -16.83
C THR A 195 -11.33 7.82 -16.30
N ILE A 196 -10.50 7.79 -15.25
CA ILE A 196 -10.15 6.55 -14.55
C ILE A 196 -11.42 5.85 -14.03
N ASP A 197 -12.38 6.61 -13.49
CA ASP A 197 -13.59 6.06 -12.91
C ASP A 197 -14.47 5.37 -13.97
N GLU A 198 -14.63 5.96 -15.15
CA GLU A 198 -15.38 5.35 -16.26
C GLU A 198 -14.74 4.04 -16.73
N ILE A 199 -13.41 4.04 -16.90
CA ILE A 199 -12.63 2.84 -17.24
C ILE A 199 -12.85 1.74 -16.19
N MET A 200 -12.72 2.09 -14.91
CA MET A 200 -12.88 1.16 -13.79
C MET A 200 -14.30 0.60 -13.70
N GLN A 201 -15.33 1.45 -13.79
CA GLN A 201 -16.72 1.01 -13.75
C GLN A 201 -17.03 0.02 -14.88
N ARG A 202 -16.58 0.32 -16.10
CA ARG A 202 -16.84 -0.55 -17.23
C ARG A 202 -16.08 -1.87 -17.15
N ALA A 203 -14.80 -1.83 -16.74
CA ALA A 203 -13.99 -3.02 -16.55
C ALA A 203 -14.59 -3.97 -15.50
N LEU A 204 -15.10 -3.43 -14.38
CA LEU A 204 -15.80 -4.21 -13.36
C LEU A 204 -17.09 -4.84 -13.90
N ALA A 205 -17.87 -4.12 -14.70
CA ALA A 205 -19.08 -4.66 -15.32
C ALA A 205 -18.77 -5.82 -16.30
N VAL A 206 -17.65 -5.74 -17.03
CA VAL A 206 -17.18 -6.84 -17.89
C VAL A 206 -16.76 -8.05 -17.05
N GLU A 207 -16.00 -7.83 -15.97
CA GLU A 207 -15.57 -8.89 -15.05
C GLU A 207 -16.76 -9.64 -14.44
N SER A 208 -17.77 -8.91 -13.94
CA SER A 208 -19.01 -9.52 -13.44
C SER A 208 -19.79 -10.27 -14.52
N GLY A 209 -19.70 -9.84 -15.79
CA GLY A 209 -20.30 -10.57 -16.91
C GLY A 209 -19.64 -11.93 -17.14
N TRP A 210 -18.31 -12.02 -17.03
CA TRP A 210 -17.59 -13.29 -17.14
C TRP A 210 -17.91 -14.26 -15.99
N GLU A 211 -18.07 -13.74 -14.77
CA GLU A 211 -18.48 -14.55 -13.62
C GLU A 211 -19.88 -15.14 -13.83
N ALA A 212 -20.81 -14.35 -14.36
CA ALA A 212 -22.16 -14.80 -14.68
C ALA A 212 -22.18 -15.85 -15.81
N GLU A 213 -21.41 -15.64 -16.88
CA GLU A 213 -21.26 -16.60 -17.98
C GLU A 213 -20.73 -17.95 -17.48
N ALA A 214 -19.65 -17.92 -16.68
CA ALA A 214 -19.09 -19.14 -16.08
C ALA A 214 -20.09 -19.89 -15.19
N TYR A 215 -20.96 -19.17 -14.47
CA TYR A 215 -22.03 -19.78 -13.67
C TYR A 215 -23.08 -20.50 -14.53
N TYR A 216 -23.53 -19.87 -15.61
CA TYR A 216 -24.53 -20.47 -16.49
C TYR A 216 -23.97 -21.64 -17.31
N ASP A 217 -22.71 -21.58 -17.74
CA ASP A 217 -22.04 -22.68 -18.42
C ASP A 217 -21.90 -23.91 -17.52
N ALA A 218 -21.55 -23.71 -16.25
CA ALA A 218 -21.45 -24.79 -15.28
C ALA A 218 -22.82 -25.42 -14.97
N THR A 219 -23.86 -24.60 -14.84
CA THR A 219 -25.22 -25.05 -14.47
C THR A 219 -25.95 -25.68 -15.67
N GLY A 220 -25.84 -25.09 -16.86
CA GLY A 220 -26.38 -25.65 -18.11
C GLY A 220 -25.74 -26.99 -18.49
N SER A 221 -24.46 -27.17 -18.19
CA SER A 221 -23.78 -28.46 -18.38
C SER A 221 -24.26 -29.55 -17.40
N GLN A 222 -24.75 -29.20 -16.20
CA GLN A 222 -25.30 -30.16 -15.24
C GLN A 222 -26.72 -30.62 -15.60
N LEU A 223 -27.53 -29.72 -16.18
CA LEU A 223 -28.89 -30.05 -16.63
C LEU A 223 -28.87 -31.01 -17.83
N ASN A 224 -27.95 -30.83 -18.78
CA ASN A 224 -27.80 -31.73 -19.94
C ASN A 224 -27.33 -33.15 -19.62
N VAL A 225 -26.83 -33.43 -18.40
CA VAL A 225 -26.46 -34.79 -17.98
C VAL A 225 -27.64 -35.54 -17.34
N SER A 226 -28.72 -34.84 -17.01
CA SER A 226 -29.90 -35.43 -16.36
C SER A 226 -31.07 -35.72 -17.32
N GLU A 227 -31.00 -35.29 -18.59
CA GLU A 227 -32.05 -35.47 -19.61
C GLU A 227 -31.77 -36.61 -20.61
N SER A 228 -30.97 -37.61 -20.25
CA SER A 228 -30.85 -38.83 -21.04
C SER A 228 -31.20 -40.07 -20.22
N GLU A 229 -32.48 -40.22 -19.88
CA GLU A 229 -33.20 -41.50 -19.75
C GLU A 229 -34.60 -41.21 -19.16
N THR A 230 -35.62 -41.10 -20.02
CA THR A 230 -36.96 -41.62 -19.72
C THR A 230 -37.79 -41.68 -21.00
N ASP A 231 -37.95 -42.92 -21.45
CA ASP A 231 -38.91 -43.38 -22.44
C ASP A 231 -40.31 -43.46 -21.81
N GLY A 232 -41.34 -43.03 -22.55
CA GLY A 232 -42.72 -43.47 -22.39
C GLY A 232 -43.64 -42.75 -21.38
N GLY A 233 -44.73 -42.17 -21.91
CA GLY A 233 -46.02 -42.16 -21.22
C GLY A 233 -46.76 -40.82 -21.17
N GLU A 234 -47.84 -40.71 -21.94
CA GLU A 234 -48.86 -39.67 -21.85
C GLU A 234 -49.47 -39.56 -20.44
N SER A 235 -49.75 -38.33 -19.97
CA SER A 235 -50.91 -38.01 -19.11
C SER A 235 -51.11 -36.50 -18.98
N GLU A 236 -52.35 -36.07 -19.18
CA GLU A 236 -52.90 -34.74 -18.94
C GLU A 236 -52.96 -34.41 -17.43
N SER A 237 -52.78 -33.14 -17.05
CA SER A 237 -53.53 -32.47 -15.96
C SER A 237 -53.22 -30.96 -15.85
N GLU A 238 -54.23 -30.24 -15.37
CA GLU A 238 -54.45 -28.79 -15.31
C GLU A 238 -53.63 -28.01 -14.25
N GLU A 239 -53.60 -26.67 -14.47
CA GLU A 239 -53.48 -25.52 -13.54
C GLU A 239 -52.85 -25.68 -12.14
N THR A 240 -51.86 -24.81 -11.80
CA THR A 240 -52.08 -23.62 -10.93
C THR A 240 -50.86 -22.66 -10.90
N GLN A 241 -51.15 -21.37 -10.71
CA GLN A 241 -50.22 -20.25 -10.50
C GLN A 241 -49.55 -20.24 -9.11
N GLU A 242 -48.35 -19.64 -9.06
CA GLU A 242 -47.80 -18.64 -8.09
C GLU A 242 -46.27 -18.81 -8.10
N GLY A 243 -45.39 -17.83 -8.00
CA GLY A 243 -45.46 -16.40 -7.72
C GLY A 243 -43.99 -15.95 -7.75
N GLY A 244 -43.70 -14.82 -8.40
CA GLY A 244 -42.33 -14.33 -8.53
C GLY A 244 -41.81 -13.72 -7.24
N GLU A 245 -40.48 -13.72 -7.08
CA GLU A 245 -39.80 -12.57 -6.50
C GLU A 245 -38.40 -12.42 -7.07
N SER A 246 -38.22 -11.29 -7.76
CA SER A 246 -37.01 -10.78 -8.37
C SER A 246 -36.13 -10.13 -7.29
N GLY A 247 -34.95 -10.71 -7.03
CA GLY A 247 -33.94 -10.15 -6.13
C GLY A 247 -32.81 -9.46 -6.89
N GLY A 248 -33.15 -8.46 -7.72
CA GLY A 248 -32.18 -7.67 -8.47
C GLY A 248 -31.69 -6.41 -7.74
N ALA A 249 -30.37 -6.24 -7.73
CA ALA A 249 -29.64 -4.97 -7.64
C ALA A 249 -29.64 -4.20 -6.30
N GLN A 250 -28.69 -4.54 -5.42
CA GLN A 250 -28.16 -3.64 -4.39
C GLN A 250 -26.63 -3.56 -4.47
N GLN A 251 -26.08 -2.90 -5.50
CA GLN A 251 -24.64 -2.62 -5.59
C GLN A 251 -24.18 -1.20 -6.01
N PRO A 252 -25.00 -0.27 -6.56
CA PRO A 252 -24.43 0.99 -7.06
C PRO A 252 -23.93 1.96 -5.95
N HIS A 253 -24.44 1.83 -4.72
CA HIS A 253 -24.09 2.76 -3.63
C HIS A 253 -22.75 2.44 -2.93
N LEU A 254 -22.30 1.18 -2.95
CA LEU A 254 -21.02 0.78 -2.32
C LEU A 254 -19.82 1.09 -3.22
N LEU A 255 -20.00 1.00 -4.54
CA LEU A 255 -18.98 1.30 -5.56
C LEU A 255 -18.54 2.77 -5.54
N THR A 256 -19.48 3.71 -5.42
CA THR A 256 -19.19 5.16 -5.37
C THR A 256 -18.54 5.59 -4.05
N SER A 257 -18.82 4.88 -2.95
CA SER A 257 -18.23 5.13 -1.63
C SER A 257 -16.74 4.71 -1.56
N TRP A 258 -16.39 3.58 -2.18
CA TRP A 258 -15.01 3.09 -2.18
C TRP A 258 -14.05 3.99 -2.99
N LEU A 259 -14.47 4.43 -4.20
CA LEU A 259 -13.65 5.30 -5.04
C LEU A 259 -13.37 6.67 -4.39
N LYS A 260 -14.36 7.26 -3.70
CA LYS A 260 -14.19 8.50 -2.93
C LYS A 260 -13.22 8.36 -1.76
N THR A 261 -13.11 7.16 -1.19
CA THR A 261 -12.19 6.89 -0.07
C THR A 261 -10.74 6.78 -0.55
N GLN A 262 -10.54 6.40 -1.82
CA GLN A 262 -9.22 6.26 -2.44
C GLN A 262 -8.71 7.58 -3.07
N ALA A 263 -9.57 8.57 -3.34
CA ALA A 263 -9.21 9.84 -3.96
C ALA A 263 -8.57 10.88 -3.01
N ARG A 264 -8.01 10.45 -1.87
CA ARG A 264 -7.30 11.31 -0.90
C ARG A 264 -5.85 10.87 -0.72
#